data_AF-A0A3C2C5Z5-F1
#
_entry.id   AF-A0A3C2C5Z5-F1
#
_cell.length_a   1.000
_cell.length_b   1.000
_cell.length_c   1.000
_cell.angle_alpha   90.00
_cell.angle_beta   90.00
_cell.angle_gamma   90.00
#
_symmetry.space_group_name_H-M   'P 1'
#
loop_
_entity.id
_entity.type
_entity.pdbx_description
1 polymer ?
#
loop_
_entity_poly.entity_id
_entity_poly.type
_entity_poly.pdbx_seq_one_letter_code
_entity_poly.pdbx_strand_id
1 'polypeptide(L)'
;MTFTLAQLEAMEQYQHVYSTVNTWPTKKWYVGKGVKLRNLLALAGIKEDARLIRFVSNDGYEVTLTVKELLKDKRYYFPHLKDTNAGDGSVPGSPSGAEEVEPVLALTGAEGSNDPANMNDMNSLLLIFGQRAVTEQTNNSFLKYTIKIEALTTAPEKWDNPKANIPDGTVIPGGTMIKLGNKHNNEDKIYYTTDGSDPTVNSPVFNWSASRWWPLRNDLDSINRPIEIKKNTVIKAVTIGPGKENSDIVTYIFTADFTGRAADPAKIPGGPPTGVSLDRNTIDLKIGGTFQLAADVAPYNAIDRDIIWSSSDTRVATVDNKGLVTVIGPGEAIITAKTKAGDYTATCIVNGSNRKDGGQNTLLAAGSDSPGNGALEALEEPPAQKDDVRNPAEKDVAALDTAALSSKAPEVSGEPPATEDEWQYLAEKKDMAANTAANSVSAGPGQPDGRSGQIFEMSTGAVTLQLQKEQNSLDIYAAVIFLILFLSGAGRRYTEYTKEVAR
;
A
#
# COMPACT_ATOMS: atom_id res chain seq x y z
N MET A 1 -15.86 -20.64 -17.85
CA MET A 1 -15.77 -20.43 -19.32
C MET A 1 -14.29 -20.35 -19.69
N THR A 2 -13.91 -20.86 -20.85
CA THR A 2 -12.53 -20.87 -21.33
C THR A 2 -12.50 -20.31 -22.74
N PHE A 3 -11.51 -19.46 -23.03
CA PHE A 3 -11.29 -18.91 -24.38
C PHE A 3 -9.95 -19.38 -24.91
N THR A 4 -9.91 -19.76 -26.18
CA THR A 4 -8.66 -19.86 -26.94
C THR A 4 -8.19 -18.47 -27.38
N LEU A 5 -6.91 -18.31 -27.69
CA LEU A 5 -6.39 -17.06 -28.24
C LEU A 5 -7.15 -16.63 -29.51
N ALA A 6 -7.38 -17.56 -30.45
CA ALA A 6 -8.13 -17.29 -31.66
C ALA A 6 -9.57 -16.81 -31.39
N GLN A 7 -10.22 -17.30 -30.32
CA GLN A 7 -11.53 -16.79 -29.91
C GLN A 7 -11.45 -15.36 -29.39
N LEU A 8 -10.41 -15.02 -28.62
CA LEU A 8 -10.19 -13.64 -28.15
C LEU A 8 -9.86 -12.69 -29.31
N GLU A 9 -9.08 -13.14 -30.29
CA GLU A 9 -8.73 -12.36 -31.49
C GLU A 9 -9.95 -12.09 -32.38
N ALA A 10 -10.89 -13.02 -32.44
CA ALA A 10 -12.13 -12.88 -33.20
C ALA A 10 -13.17 -11.95 -32.53
N MET A 11 -12.99 -11.58 -31.26
CA MET A 11 -13.87 -10.63 -30.58
C MET A 11 -13.60 -9.19 -31.04
N GLU A 12 -14.54 -8.28 -30.72
CA GLU A 12 -14.35 -6.85 -30.93
C GLU A 12 -13.09 -6.37 -30.21
N GLN A 13 -12.14 -5.85 -30.98
CA GLN A 13 -10.87 -5.34 -30.48
C GLN A 13 -10.99 -3.86 -30.13
N TYR A 14 -10.48 -3.49 -28.97
CA TYR A 14 -10.30 -2.12 -28.51
C TYR A 14 -8.81 -1.82 -28.40
N GLN A 15 -8.38 -0.69 -28.95
CA GLN A 15 -7.00 -0.21 -28.88
C GLN A 15 -6.98 1.19 -28.30
N HIS A 16 -6.13 1.42 -27.30
CA HIS A 16 -5.93 2.75 -26.72
C HIS A 16 -4.54 2.92 -26.11
N VAL A 17 -4.14 4.18 -25.94
CA VAL A 17 -3.01 4.58 -25.11
C VAL A 17 -3.48 4.74 -23.65
N TYR A 18 -2.66 4.34 -22.70
CA TYR A 18 -2.93 4.45 -21.28
C TYR A 18 -1.80 5.24 -20.62
N SER A 19 -2.20 6.16 -19.76
CA SER A 19 -1.31 6.89 -18.88
C SER A 19 -1.19 6.09 -17.60
N THR A 20 0.01 6.04 -17.03
CA THR A 20 0.19 5.39 -15.74
C THR A 20 1.33 6.01 -14.95
N VAL A 21 1.28 5.85 -13.64
CA VAL A 21 2.36 6.14 -12.71
C VAL A 21 2.71 4.84 -11.99
N ASN A 22 3.98 4.50 -11.92
CA ASN A 22 4.48 3.35 -11.15
C ASN A 22 4.87 3.76 -9.71
N THR A 23 5.37 2.81 -8.93
CA THR A 23 5.62 3.03 -7.49
C THR A 23 6.97 3.68 -7.16
N TRP A 24 7.90 3.74 -8.13
CA TRP A 24 8.98 4.73 -8.18
C TRP A 24 8.47 5.87 -9.05
N PRO A 25 7.83 6.92 -8.51
CA PRO A 25 6.74 7.65 -9.16
C PRO A 25 7.14 8.30 -10.49
N THR A 26 7.08 7.51 -11.55
CA THR A 26 7.46 7.81 -12.93
C THR A 26 6.25 7.62 -13.83
N LYS A 27 5.95 8.66 -14.59
CA LYS A 27 4.89 8.71 -15.59
C LYS A 27 5.31 7.88 -16.80
N LYS A 28 4.49 6.93 -17.20
CA LYS A 28 4.72 6.06 -18.37
C LYS A 28 3.51 6.04 -19.28
N TRP A 29 3.79 5.73 -20.55
CA TRP A 29 2.77 5.37 -21.52
C TRP A 29 2.72 3.86 -21.69
N TYR A 30 1.52 3.34 -21.88
CA TYR A 30 1.29 2.03 -22.44
C TYR A 30 0.39 2.18 -23.65
N VAL A 31 0.52 1.31 -24.63
CA VAL A 31 -0.51 1.13 -25.66
C VAL A 31 -0.89 -0.34 -25.66
N GLY A 32 -2.19 -0.62 -25.73
CA GLY A 32 -2.70 -1.98 -25.70
C GLY A 32 -3.85 -2.16 -26.67
N LYS A 33 -3.87 -3.31 -27.34
CA LYS A 33 -4.97 -3.75 -28.21
C LYS A 33 -5.46 -5.11 -27.72
N GLY A 34 -6.75 -5.23 -27.45
CA GLY A 34 -7.36 -6.50 -27.06
C GLY A 34 -8.84 -6.37 -26.76
N VAL A 35 -9.36 -7.26 -25.92
CA VAL A 35 -10.79 -7.33 -25.64
C VAL A 35 -11.12 -6.51 -24.39
N LYS A 36 -12.20 -5.72 -24.45
CA LYS A 36 -12.73 -5.00 -23.28
C LYS A 36 -13.10 -5.99 -22.16
N LEU A 37 -12.60 -5.76 -20.95
CA LEU A 37 -12.86 -6.65 -19.81
C LEU A 37 -14.35 -6.74 -19.48
N ARG A 38 -15.10 -5.64 -19.65
CA ARG A 38 -16.56 -5.61 -19.45
C ARG A 38 -17.27 -6.63 -20.33
N ASN A 39 -16.88 -6.71 -21.60
CA ASN A 39 -17.47 -7.64 -22.56
C ASN A 39 -17.13 -9.09 -22.19
N LEU A 40 -15.86 -9.35 -21.84
CA LEU A 40 -15.43 -10.69 -21.41
C LEU A 40 -16.18 -11.16 -20.15
N LEU A 41 -16.32 -10.30 -19.14
CA LEU A 41 -17.00 -10.61 -17.90
C LEU A 41 -18.51 -10.75 -18.08
N ALA A 42 -19.13 -9.93 -18.93
CA ALA A 42 -20.55 -10.06 -19.29
C ALA A 42 -20.82 -11.40 -20.01
N LEU A 43 -19.98 -11.77 -20.98
CA LEU A 43 -20.05 -13.08 -21.65
C LEU A 43 -19.85 -14.24 -20.67
N ALA A 44 -19.04 -14.04 -19.63
CA ALA A 44 -18.84 -15.02 -18.56
C ALA A 44 -20.00 -15.12 -17.57
N GLY A 45 -20.99 -14.23 -17.64
CA GLY A 45 -22.09 -14.17 -16.69
C GLY A 45 -21.66 -13.69 -15.31
N ILE A 46 -20.84 -12.64 -15.24
CA ILE A 46 -20.51 -11.99 -13.96
C ILE A 46 -21.80 -11.64 -13.20
N LYS A 47 -21.85 -12.04 -11.93
CA LYS A 47 -23.01 -11.81 -11.06
C LYS A 47 -23.01 -10.40 -10.50
N GLU A 48 -24.19 -9.85 -10.22
CA GLU A 48 -24.36 -8.50 -9.65
C GLU A 48 -23.78 -8.37 -8.24
N ASP A 49 -23.69 -9.48 -7.50
CA ASP A 49 -23.11 -9.55 -6.17
C ASP A 49 -21.59 -9.68 -6.18
N ALA A 50 -20.94 -9.73 -7.36
CA ALA A 50 -19.49 -9.68 -7.46
C ALA A 50 -18.96 -8.40 -6.82
N ARG A 51 -17.91 -8.55 -6.00
CA ARG A 51 -17.27 -7.47 -5.23
C ARG A 51 -15.81 -7.28 -5.62
N LEU A 52 -15.12 -8.37 -5.97
CA LEU A 52 -13.71 -8.37 -6.38
C LEU A 52 -13.55 -9.08 -7.72
N ILE A 53 -12.56 -8.65 -8.51
CA ILE A 53 -12.07 -9.33 -9.70
C ILE A 53 -10.60 -9.67 -9.46
N ARG A 54 -10.27 -10.96 -9.42
CA ARG A 54 -8.91 -11.46 -9.29
C ARG A 54 -8.39 -11.93 -10.64
N PHE A 55 -7.20 -11.49 -10.98
CA PHE A 55 -6.44 -11.89 -12.16
C PHE A 55 -5.25 -12.72 -11.72
N VAL A 56 -4.98 -13.82 -12.43
CA VAL A 56 -3.85 -14.71 -12.13
C VAL A 56 -2.99 -14.85 -13.38
N SER A 57 -1.70 -14.56 -13.22
CA SER A 57 -0.66 -14.73 -14.24
C SER A 57 -0.19 -16.19 -14.32
N ASN A 58 0.48 -16.56 -15.41
CA ASN A 58 1.01 -17.91 -15.62
C ASN A 58 2.09 -18.33 -14.61
N ASP A 59 2.78 -17.36 -14.02
CA ASP A 59 3.76 -17.53 -12.93
C ASP A 59 3.10 -17.59 -11.54
N GLY A 60 1.77 -17.49 -11.48
CA GLY A 60 0.99 -17.52 -10.25
C GLY A 60 0.88 -16.16 -9.55
N TYR A 61 1.45 -15.08 -10.08
CA TYR A 61 1.25 -13.75 -9.51
C TYR A 61 -0.21 -13.31 -9.66
N GLU A 62 -0.77 -12.71 -8.61
CA GLU A 62 -2.17 -12.33 -8.54
C GLU A 62 -2.33 -10.81 -8.40
N VAL A 63 -3.27 -10.23 -9.14
CA VAL A 63 -3.77 -8.86 -8.92
C VAL A 63 -5.25 -8.94 -8.63
N THR A 64 -5.70 -8.34 -7.54
CA THR A 64 -7.13 -8.26 -7.19
C THR A 64 -7.57 -6.82 -7.16
N LEU A 65 -8.67 -6.52 -7.85
CA LEU A 65 -9.29 -5.21 -7.90
C LEU A 65 -10.74 -5.29 -7.45
N THR A 66 -11.28 -4.24 -6.85
CA THR A 66 -12.71 -4.15 -6.55
C THR A 66 -13.51 -3.98 -7.86
N VAL A 67 -14.74 -4.53 -7.88
CA VAL A 67 -15.67 -4.29 -8.99
C VAL A 67 -15.96 -2.80 -9.16
N LYS A 68 -16.01 -2.05 -8.04
CA LYS A 68 -16.20 -0.60 -8.07
C LYS A 68 -15.05 0.07 -8.83
N GLU A 69 -13.81 -0.16 -8.45
CA GLU A 69 -12.69 0.56 -9.07
C GLU A 69 -12.47 0.13 -10.52
N LEU A 70 -12.64 -1.15 -10.86
CA LEU A 70 -12.34 -1.63 -12.21
C LEU A 70 -13.49 -1.39 -13.18
N LEU A 71 -14.74 -1.58 -12.73
CA LEU A 71 -15.92 -1.64 -13.59
C LEU A 71 -16.97 -0.57 -13.30
N LYS A 72 -16.90 0.22 -12.23
CA LYS A 72 -17.91 1.27 -11.97
C LYS A 72 -17.34 2.67 -12.07
N ASP A 73 -16.15 2.87 -11.49
CA ASP A 73 -15.45 4.13 -11.56
C ASP A 73 -15.02 4.42 -13.00
N LYS A 74 -15.17 5.67 -13.43
CA LYS A 74 -14.62 6.13 -14.71
C LYS A 74 -13.09 6.09 -14.65
N ARG A 75 -12.49 5.69 -15.76
CA ARG A 75 -11.04 5.60 -15.92
C ARG A 75 -10.63 6.37 -17.15
N TYR A 76 -9.47 7.00 -17.07
CA TYR A 76 -9.01 7.96 -18.04
C TYR A 76 -7.59 7.67 -18.51
N TYR A 77 -7.36 8.01 -19.76
CA TYR A 77 -6.06 8.34 -20.29
C TYR A 77 -5.83 9.85 -20.14
N PHE A 78 -4.70 10.24 -19.56
CA PHE A 78 -4.28 11.64 -19.44
C PHE A 78 -3.19 11.95 -20.47
N PRO A 79 -3.50 12.50 -21.66
CA PRO A 79 -2.52 12.74 -22.71
C PRO A 79 -1.43 13.75 -22.31
N HIS A 80 -1.77 14.67 -21.41
CA HIS A 80 -0.89 15.71 -20.89
C HIS A 80 -0.26 15.35 -19.53
N LEU A 81 -0.30 14.08 -19.13
CA LEU A 81 0.25 13.65 -17.83
C LEU A 81 1.73 14.07 -17.68
N LYS A 82 2.50 14.06 -18.77
CA LYS A 82 3.94 14.38 -18.73
C LYS A 82 4.27 15.87 -18.81
N ASP A 83 3.34 16.74 -19.19
CA ASP A 83 3.62 18.14 -19.56
C ASP A 83 4.14 19.02 -18.42
N THR A 84 3.76 18.72 -17.18
CA THR A 84 4.02 19.59 -16.02
C THR A 84 5.42 19.46 -15.42
N ASN A 85 6.24 18.50 -15.87
CA ASN A 85 7.63 18.33 -15.41
C ASN A 85 8.51 17.91 -16.58
N ALA A 86 9.72 18.49 -16.70
CA ALA A 86 10.65 18.20 -17.78
C ALA A 86 11.15 16.74 -17.83
N GLY A 87 10.99 16.00 -16.73
CA GLY A 87 11.30 14.58 -16.64
C GLY A 87 10.05 13.72 -16.44
N ASP A 88 10.19 12.43 -16.77
CA ASP A 88 9.15 11.44 -16.49
C ASP A 88 8.88 11.25 -14.98
N GLY A 89 9.67 11.85 -14.09
CA GLY A 89 9.60 11.66 -12.63
C GLY A 89 9.24 12.89 -11.79
N SER A 90 8.95 12.57 -10.52
CA SER A 90 8.77 13.42 -9.34
C SER A 90 7.49 14.26 -9.24
N VAL A 91 6.48 13.88 -10.03
CA VAL A 91 5.00 14.11 -9.91
C VAL A 91 4.57 15.59 -9.76
N PRO A 92 3.38 16.09 -10.14
CA PRO A 92 2.16 15.50 -10.69
C PRO A 92 2.15 15.55 -12.21
N GLY A 93 0.98 15.39 -12.82
CA GLY A 93 0.71 15.55 -14.25
C GLY A 93 -0.51 16.43 -14.51
N SER A 94 -0.77 16.75 -15.78
CA SER A 94 -1.93 17.55 -16.15
C SER A 94 -3.17 16.67 -16.38
N PRO A 95 -4.34 17.04 -15.83
CA PRO A 95 -5.60 16.37 -16.12
C PRO A 95 -6.24 16.83 -17.44
N SER A 96 -5.69 17.87 -18.08
CA SER A 96 -6.24 18.43 -19.32
C SER A 96 -6.35 17.37 -20.41
N GLY A 97 -7.44 17.44 -21.19
CA GLY A 97 -7.68 16.51 -22.29
C GLY A 97 -7.92 15.07 -21.87
N ALA A 98 -8.34 14.81 -20.62
CA ALA A 98 -8.64 13.46 -20.15
C ALA A 98 -9.65 12.74 -21.09
N GLU A 99 -9.29 11.54 -21.52
CA GLU A 99 -10.12 10.70 -22.39
C GLU A 99 -10.59 9.47 -21.59
N GLU A 100 -11.89 9.19 -21.57
CA GLU A 100 -12.43 8.01 -20.89
C GLU A 100 -12.01 6.74 -21.64
N VAL A 101 -11.44 5.76 -20.94
CA VAL A 101 -10.89 4.52 -21.52
C VAL A 101 -11.41 3.28 -20.82
N GLU A 102 -11.52 2.20 -21.58
CA GLU A 102 -11.97 0.91 -21.09
C GLU A 102 -10.82 0.08 -20.49
N PRO A 103 -11.04 -0.69 -19.41
CA PRO A 103 -10.11 -1.73 -19.02
C PRO A 103 -10.09 -2.86 -20.06
N VAL A 104 -8.90 -3.35 -20.41
CA VAL A 104 -8.72 -4.39 -21.44
C VAL A 104 -7.86 -5.56 -20.97
N LEU A 105 -8.16 -6.72 -21.54
CA LEU A 105 -7.20 -7.81 -21.68
C LEU A 105 -6.52 -7.65 -23.05
N ALA A 106 -5.37 -7.01 -23.07
CA ALA A 106 -4.59 -6.72 -24.26
C ALA A 106 -3.91 -8.00 -24.79
N LEU A 107 -4.11 -8.28 -26.08
CA LEU A 107 -3.48 -9.36 -26.83
C LEU A 107 -2.13 -8.93 -27.40
N THR A 108 -1.98 -7.65 -27.70
CA THR A 108 -0.71 -7.01 -28.02
C THR A 108 -0.59 -5.68 -27.27
N GLY A 109 0.64 -5.26 -26.98
CA GLY A 109 0.89 -3.98 -26.33
C GLY A 109 2.34 -3.56 -26.35
N ALA A 110 2.59 -2.32 -25.94
CA ALA A 110 3.93 -1.79 -25.72
C ALA A 110 3.99 -1.06 -24.38
N GLU A 111 5.03 -1.35 -23.61
CA GLU A 111 5.39 -0.62 -22.39
C GLU A 111 6.32 0.55 -22.75
N GLY A 112 6.11 1.71 -22.13
CA GLY A 112 6.97 2.88 -22.32
C GLY A 112 6.77 3.60 -23.65
N SER A 113 5.70 3.28 -24.39
CA SER A 113 5.38 3.89 -25.68
C SER A 113 3.90 4.25 -25.77
N ASN A 114 3.60 5.33 -26.49
CA ASN A 114 2.26 5.72 -26.92
C ASN A 114 2.04 5.46 -28.42
N ASP A 115 3.00 4.86 -29.11
CA ASP A 115 2.92 4.57 -30.54
C ASP A 115 2.50 3.09 -30.76
N PRO A 116 1.31 2.86 -31.36
CA PRO A 116 0.84 1.52 -31.74
C PRO A 116 1.83 0.69 -32.55
N ALA A 117 2.74 1.31 -33.31
CA ALA A 117 3.72 0.58 -34.13
C ALA A 117 4.74 -0.21 -33.28
N ASN A 118 4.91 0.14 -32.01
CA ASN A 118 5.80 -0.56 -31.09
C ASN A 118 5.14 -1.78 -30.40
N MET A 119 3.85 -2.03 -30.64
CA MET A 119 3.13 -3.14 -30.00
C MET A 119 3.62 -4.50 -30.49
N ASN A 120 3.70 -5.43 -29.55
CA ASN A 120 3.98 -6.85 -29.80
C ASN A 120 3.22 -7.72 -28.80
N ASP A 121 3.34 -9.04 -28.92
CA ASP A 121 2.65 -10.03 -28.09
C ASP A 121 3.51 -10.57 -26.93
N MET A 122 4.73 -10.05 -26.71
CA MET A 122 5.69 -10.56 -25.74
C MET A 122 5.18 -10.60 -24.29
N ASN A 123 4.23 -9.72 -23.96
CA ASN A 123 3.63 -9.60 -22.62
C ASN A 123 2.16 -10.08 -22.58
N SER A 124 1.65 -10.62 -23.68
CA SER A 124 0.28 -11.11 -23.80
C SER A 124 0.04 -12.32 -22.91
N LEU A 125 -1.08 -12.47 -22.21
CA LEU A 125 -2.28 -11.63 -22.14
C LEU A 125 -2.11 -10.55 -21.05
N LEU A 126 -2.17 -9.27 -21.42
CA LEU A 126 -1.83 -8.15 -20.54
C LEU A 126 -3.07 -7.41 -20.03
N LEU A 127 -3.27 -7.38 -18.71
CA LEU A 127 -4.26 -6.50 -18.07
C LEU A 127 -3.78 -5.05 -18.13
N ILE A 128 -4.58 -4.16 -18.71
CA ILE A 128 -4.34 -2.70 -18.76
C ILE A 128 -5.64 -1.96 -18.46
N PHE A 129 -5.55 -0.85 -17.73
CA PHE A 129 -6.68 0.02 -17.46
C PHE A 129 -6.24 1.47 -17.16
N GLY A 130 -7.12 2.44 -17.39
CA GLY A 130 -6.83 3.86 -17.17
C GLY A 130 -6.80 4.28 -15.70
N GLN A 131 -6.31 5.49 -15.44
CA GLN A 131 -6.27 6.10 -14.11
C GLN A 131 -7.61 6.78 -13.77
N ARG A 132 -8.05 6.77 -12.51
CA ARG A 132 -9.18 7.56 -12.00
C ARG A 132 -8.81 9.04 -11.84
N ALA A 133 -7.54 9.31 -11.54
CA ALA A 133 -6.98 10.64 -11.36
C ALA A 133 -5.49 10.65 -11.73
N VAL A 134 -4.93 11.83 -12.02
CA VAL A 134 -3.49 12.00 -12.34
C VAL A 134 -2.55 11.52 -11.22
N THR A 135 -3.08 11.42 -10.01
CA THR A 135 -2.46 10.95 -8.77
C THR A 135 -2.46 9.44 -8.59
N GLU A 136 -3.35 8.72 -9.29
CA GLU A 136 -3.47 7.27 -9.12
C GLU A 136 -2.29 6.54 -9.76
N GLN A 137 -1.65 5.64 -9.00
CA GLN A 137 -0.64 4.71 -9.50
C GLN A 137 -1.32 3.41 -9.93
N THR A 138 -1.30 3.11 -11.23
CA THR A 138 -1.94 1.90 -11.80
C THR A 138 -0.94 0.87 -12.31
N ASN A 139 0.32 1.25 -12.55
CA ASN A 139 1.27 0.41 -13.30
C ASN A 139 1.57 -0.92 -12.61
N ASN A 140 1.63 -0.93 -11.28
CA ASN A 140 1.86 -2.13 -10.48
C ASN A 140 0.72 -3.15 -10.59
N SER A 141 -0.46 -2.74 -11.04
CA SER A 141 -1.61 -3.62 -11.27
C SER A 141 -1.71 -4.10 -12.73
N PHE A 142 -0.82 -3.67 -13.62
CA PHE A 142 -0.79 -4.19 -14.99
C PHE A 142 -0.17 -5.58 -14.99
N LEU A 143 -1.01 -6.59 -15.20
CA LEU A 143 -0.65 -7.99 -15.07
C LEU A 143 -0.37 -8.63 -16.43
N LYS A 144 0.88 -9.02 -16.65
CA LYS A 144 1.32 -9.76 -17.84
C LYS A 144 0.88 -11.23 -17.73
N TYR A 145 0.74 -11.92 -18.86
CA TYR A 145 0.48 -13.37 -18.90
C TYR A 145 -0.76 -13.84 -18.14
N THR A 146 -1.82 -13.04 -18.12
CA THR A 146 -3.07 -13.35 -17.40
C THR A 146 -3.74 -14.59 -18.00
N ILE A 147 -3.78 -15.69 -17.24
CA ILE A 147 -4.39 -16.96 -17.66
C ILE A 147 -5.72 -17.26 -16.99
N LYS A 148 -6.08 -16.51 -15.93
CA LYS A 148 -7.32 -16.70 -15.18
C LYS A 148 -7.88 -15.38 -14.69
N ILE A 149 -9.20 -15.22 -14.77
CA ILE A 149 -9.96 -14.10 -14.22
C ILE A 149 -11.10 -14.68 -13.39
N GLU A 150 -11.24 -14.23 -12.14
CA GLU A 150 -12.24 -14.71 -11.19
C GLU A 150 -13.05 -13.54 -10.64
N ALA A 151 -14.38 -13.62 -10.73
CA ALA A 151 -15.27 -12.72 -10.01
C ALA A 151 -15.59 -13.34 -8.64
N LEU A 152 -15.26 -12.63 -7.57
CA LEU A 152 -15.46 -13.07 -6.19
C LEU A 152 -16.53 -12.22 -5.51
N THR A 153 -17.35 -12.85 -4.68
CA THR A 153 -18.39 -12.18 -3.87
C THR A 153 -17.91 -11.81 -2.47
N THR A 154 -16.69 -12.21 -2.10
CA THR A 154 -16.05 -11.83 -0.83
C THR A 154 -16.00 -10.32 -0.71
N ALA A 155 -16.42 -9.80 0.45
CA ALA A 155 -16.31 -8.37 0.72
C ALA A 155 -14.83 -7.94 0.64
N PRO A 156 -14.52 -6.84 -0.05
CA PRO A 156 -13.18 -6.26 -0.01
C PRO A 156 -12.80 -5.94 1.44
N GLU A 157 -11.55 -6.23 1.80
CA GLU A 157 -10.99 -5.67 3.03
C GLU A 157 -10.93 -4.15 2.94
N LYS A 158 -10.75 -3.50 4.07
CA LYS A 158 -10.53 -2.05 4.16
C LYS A 158 -9.04 -1.75 4.33
N TRP A 159 -8.55 -0.68 3.73
CA TRP A 159 -7.19 -0.18 3.99
C TRP A 159 -7.05 0.35 5.42
N ASP A 160 -5.82 0.24 5.96
CA ASP A 160 -5.48 0.83 7.26
C ASP A 160 -5.60 2.35 7.22
N ASN A 161 -6.00 2.94 8.36
CA ASN A 161 -6.08 4.39 8.50
C ASN A 161 -4.67 5.00 8.51
N PRO A 162 -4.46 6.15 7.83
CA PRO A 162 -3.21 6.91 7.90
C PRO A 162 -2.84 7.24 9.34
N LYS A 163 -1.56 7.13 9.69
CA LYS A 163 -1.00 7.54 10.98
C LYS A 163 -0.06 8.74 10.81
N ALA A 164 -0.18 9.73 11.69
CA ALA A 164 0.81 10.79 11.81
C ALA A 164 1.97 10.36 12.73
N ASN A 165 3.19 10.86 12.45
CA ASN A 165 4.36 10.62 13.30
C ASN A 165 4.32 11.36 14.65
N ILE A 166 3.45 12.36 14.79
CA ILE A 166 3.22 13.14 16.01
C ILE A 166 1.76 12.95 16.44
N PRO A 167 1.48 12.79 17.75
CA PRO A 167 0.11 12.64 18.23
C PRO A 167 -0.80 13.80 17.85
N ASP A 168 -2.06 13.49 17.58
CA ASP A 168 -3.12 14.47 17.38
C ASP A 168 -3.25 15.43 18.58
N GLY A 169 -3.65 16.68 18.32
CA GLY A 169 -3.87 17.71 19.33
C GLY A 169 -2.59 18.34 19.90
N THR A 170 -1.41 17.95 19.42
CA THR A 170 -0.14 18.46 19.94
C THR A 170 0.10 19.92 19.54
N VAL A 171 0.57 20.73 20.49
CA VAL A 171 1.13 22.06 20.22
C VAL A 171 2.58 21.88 19.81
N ILE A 172 2.94 22.35 18.62
CA ILE A 172 4.25 22.11 18.00
C ILE A 172 4.85 23.40 17.47
N PRO A 173 6.20 23.52 17.39
CA PRO A 173 6.83 24.66 16.77
C PRO A 173 6.37 24.91 15.34
N GLY A 174 6.26 26.18 14.95
CA GLY A 174 6.16 26.55 13.54
C GLY A 174 7.32 26.00 12.72
N GLY A 175 7.03 25.42 11.56
CA GLY A 175 8.00 24.76 10.69
C GLY A 175 8.24 23.28 11.00
N THR A 176 7.59 22.70 12.02
CA THR A 176 7.64 21.24 12.24
C THR A 176 7.06 20.49 11.03
N MET A 177 7.74 19.41 10.64
CA MET A 177 7.38 18.58 9.49
C MET A 177 6.58 17.35 9.93
N ILE A 178 5.29 17.30 9.58
CA ILE A 178 4.43 16.15 9.84
C ILE A 178 4.62 15.11 8.73
N LYS A 179 4.90 13.87 9.14
CA LYS A 179 4.96 12.72 8.25
C LYS A 179 3.72 11.85 8.47
N LEU A 180 3.06 11.47 7.38
CA LEU A 180 1.99 10.47 7.38
C LEU A 180 2.55 9.11 6.97
N GLY A 181 1.95 8.04 7.45
CA GLY A 181 2.36 6.70 7.07
C GLY A 181 1.34 5.64 7.42
N ASN A 182 1.41 4.56 6.67
CA ASN A 182 0.74 3.30 6.93
C ASN A 182 1.77 2.20 7.16
N LYS A 183 1.27 1.00 7.40
CA LYS A 183 2.05 -0.23 7.59
C LYS A 183 3.04 -0.50 6.45
N HIS A 184 2.62 -0.26 5.22
CA HIS A 184 3.40 -0.64 4.04
C HIS A 184 3.86 0.55 3.24
N ASN A 185 3.07 1.61 3.10
CA ASN A 185 3.35 2.73 2.21
C ASN A 185 3.83 2.28 0.82
N ASN A 186 3.28 1.18 0.30
CA ASN A 186 3.59 0.63 -1.01
C ASN A 186 2.49 1.03 -1.99
N GLU A 187 1.43 0.24 -2.07
CA GLU A 187 0.28 0.47 -2.97
C GLU A 187 -0.84 1.27 -2.27
N ASP A 188 -0.81 1.26 -0.94
CA ASP A 188 -1.63 2.04 -0.03
C ASP A 188 -1.22 3.52 -0.10
N LYS A 189 -1.90 4.31 -0.93
CA LYS A 189 -1.61 5.74 -1.08
C LYS A 189 -2.41 6.59 -0.11
N ILE A 190 -1.72 7.48 0.60
CA ILE A 190 -2.32 8.39 1.57
C ILE A 190 -2.62 9.71 0.86
N TYR A 191 -3.91 9.99 0.70
CA TYR A 191 -4.43 11.24 0.16
C TYR A 191 -4.79 12.16 1.31
N TYR A 192 -4.44 13.45 1.22
CA TYR A 192 -4.66 14.37 2.33
C TYR A 192 -5.09 15.77 1.88
N THR A 193 -5.66 16.51 2.82
CA THR A 193 -6.01 17.93 2.69
C THR A 193 -5.63 18.67 3.96
N THR A 194 -5.30 19.97 3.84
CA THR A 194 -4.95 20.85 4.96
C THR A 194 -5.95 22.00 5.14
N ASP A 195 -7.00 22.02 4.30
CA ASP A 195 -8.02 23.06 4.23
C ASP A 195 -9.37 22.64 4.85
N GLY A 196 -9.42 21.45 5.47
CA GLY A 196 -10.61 20.89 6.12
C GLY A 196 -11.56 20.09 5.20
N SER A 197 -11.34 20.10 3.88
CA SER A 197 -12.13 19.27 2.95
C SER A 197 -11.84 17.77 3.12
N ASP A 198 -12.76 16.90 2.72
CA ASP A 198 -12.50 15.46 2.71
C ASP A 198 -11.53 15.10 1.57
N PRO A 199 -10.42 14.38 1.86
CA PRO A 199 -9.51 13.95 0.81
C PRO A 199 -10.17 12.91 -0.10
N THR A 200 -9.85 12.98 -1.38
CA THR A 200 -10.30 12.04 -2.41
C THR A 200 -9.12 11.51 -3.21
N VAL A 201 -9.37 10.63 -4.17
CA VAL A 201 -8.31 10.20 -5.13
C VAL A 201 -7.73 11.39 -5.91
N ASN A 202 -8.41 12.54 -5.97
CA ASN A 202 -7.91 13.76 -6.58
C ASN A 202 -7.10 14.63 -5.61
N SER A 203 -6.94 14.27 -4.35
CA SER A 203 -6.17 15.10 -3.41
C SER A 203 -4.66 14.85 -3.55
N PRO A 204 -3.81 15.72 -3.00
CA PRO A 204 -2.39 15.46 -2.87
C PRO A 204 -2.10 14.11 -2.21
N VAL A 205 -1.11 13.39 -2.76
CA VAL A 205 -0.63 12.11 -2.22
C VAL A 205 0.61 12.38 -1.37
N PHE A 206 0.64 11.84 -0.16
CA PHE A 206 1.79 11.93 0.73
C PHE A 206 2.88 10.92 0.34
N ASN A 207 2.55 9.63 0.21
CA ASN A 207 3.54 8.55 0.02
C ASN A 207 3.66 8.09 -1.45
N TRP A 208 3.96 9.04 -2.34
CA TRP A 208 4.16 8.76 -3.77
C TRP A 208 5.15 7.63 -4.03
N SER A 209 6.35 7.71 -3.42
CA SER A 209 7.31 6.63 -3.51
C SER A 209 6.93 5.51 -2.57
N ALA A 210 6.83 4.30 -3.10
CA ALA A 210 6.62 3.11 -2.28
C ALA A 210 7.80 2.85 -1.33
N SER A 211 7.52 2.35 -0.12
CA SER A 211 8.52 2.13 0.93
C SER A 211 9.67 1.21 0.55
N ARG A 212 9.41 0.22 -0.31
CA ARG A 212 10.43 -0.66 -0.86
C ARG A 212 11.55 0.09 -1.58
N TRP A 213 11.28 1.30 -2.07
CA TRP A 213 12.26 2.13 -2.77
C TRP A 213 13.01 3.09 -1.86
N TRP A 214 12.51 3.40 -0.66
CA TRP A 214 13.07 4.43 0.21
C TRP A 214 14.56 4.27 0.51
N PRO A 215 15.10 3.06 0.78
CA PRO A 215 16.54 2.90 1.02
C PRO A 215 17.43 3.24 -0.18
N LEU A 216 16.84 3.34 -1.38
CA LEU A 216 17.54 3.66 -2.63
C LEU A 216 17.37 5.14 -3.02
N ARG A 217 16.75 5.96 -2.17
CA ARG A 217 16.42 7.37 -2.47
C ARG A 217 17.14 8.33 -1.54
N ASN A 218 17.86 9.28 -2.13
CA ASN A 218 18.41 10.43 -1.41
C ASN A 218 17.45 11.64 -1.42
N ASP A 219 16.38 11.56 -2.22
CA ASP A 219 15.39 12.62 -2.47
C ASP A 219 14.00 12.27 -1.88
N LEU A 220 13.93 11.36 -0.90
CA LEU A 220 12.65 10.86 -0.42
C LEU A 220 11.73 11.96 0.12
N ASP A 221 12.25 12.85 0.95
CA ASP A 221 11.45 13.92 1.56
C ASP A 221 11.01 14.99 0.54
N SER A 222 11.65 15.11 -0.63
CA SER A 222 11.18 16.00 -1.70
C SER A 222 10.04 15.39 -2.53
N ILE A 223 9.92 14.06 -2.51
CA ILE A 223 8.86 13.31 -3.23
C ILE A 223 7.68 13.02 -2.33
N ASN A 224 7.93 12.50 -1.12
CA ASN A 224 6.89 12.21 -0.14
C ASN A 224 6.52 13.44 0.73
N ARG A 225 7.06 14.61 0.37
CA ARG A 225 6.76 15.96 0.88
C ARG A 225 6.06 16.00 2.24
N PRO A 226 6.83 15.90 3.35
CA PRO A 226 6.28 16.12 4.69
C PRO A 226 5.53 17.45 4.79
N ILE A 227 4.46 17.47 5.58
CA ILE A 227 3.55 18.62 5.69
C ILE A 227 4.15 19.61 6.69
N GLU A 228 4.56 20.78 6.21
CA GLU A 228 5.15 21.84 7.03
C GLU A 228 4.07 22.65 7.77
N ILE A 229 4.21 22.78 9.09
CA ILE A 229 3.22 23.46 9.93
C ILE A 229 3.51 24.96 9.97
N LYS A 230 2.82 25.72 9.13
CA LYS A 230 2.96 27.19 9.01
C LYS A 230 1.91 27.99 9.78
N LYS A 231 0.90 27.31 10.30
CA LYS A 231 -0.23 27.85 11.07
C LYS A 231 -0.93 26.69 11.77
N ASN A 232 -1.96 26.99 12.57
CA ASN A 232 -2.88 25.96 13.04
C ASN A 232 -3.43 25.21 11.83
N THR A 233 -3.22 23.90 11.81
CA THR A 233 -3.46 23.08 10.63
C THR A 233 -4.35 21.92 11.02
N VAL A 234 -5.42 21.71 10.23
CA VAL A 234 -6.25 20.50 10.27
C VAL A 234 -5.85 19.66 9.07
N ILE A 235 -5.26 18.49 9.31
CA ILE A 235 -4.91 17.53 8.28
C ILE A 235 -5.98 16.44 8.26
N LYS A 236 -6.68 16.29 7.14
CA LYS A 236 -7.56 15.14 6.92
C LYS A 236 -6.89 14.20 5.95
N ALA A 237 -6.88 12.90 6.26
CA ALA A 237 -6.16 11.91 5.47
C ALA A 237 -6.98 10.63 5.27
N VAL A 238 -6.83 10.00 4.10
CA VAL A 238 -7.45 8.71 3.75
C VAL A 238 -6.47 7.85 2.96
N THR A 239 -6.48 6.54 3.20
CA THR A 239 -5.76 5.56 2.39
C THR A 239 -6.65 5.06 1.27
N ILE A 240 -6.18 5.20 0.03
CA ILE A 240 -6.82 4.67 -1.18
C ILE A 240 -5.79 3.89 -1.97
N GLY A 241 -6.15 2.69 -2.41
CA GLY A 241 -5.28 1.78 -3.16
C GLY A 241 -6.07 0.63 -3.79
N PRO A 242 -5.42 -0.23 -4.58
CA PRO A 242 -6.10 -1.28 -5.33
C PRO A 242 -6.68 -2.39 -4.43
N GLY A 243 -7.79 -3.00 -4.84
CA GLY A 243 -8.28 -4.27 -4.29
C GLY A 243 -8.97 -4.23 -2.93
N LYS A 244 -9.02 -3.07 -2.27
CA LYS A 244 -9.63 -2.86 -0.95
C LYS A 244 -10.51 -1.61 -0.93
N GLU A 245 -11.43 -1.53 0.04
CA GLU A 245 -12.14 -0.30 0.34
C GLU A 245 -11.20 0.74 0.93
N ASN A 246 -11.52 2.02 0.70
CA ASN A 246 -10.80 3.13 1.30
C ASN A 246 -10.81 3.02 2.83
N SER A 247 -9.76 3.50 3.48
CA SER A 247 -9.76 3.65 4.94
C SER A 247 -10.81 4.67 5.40
N ASP A 248 -11.00 4.81 6.71
CA ASP A 248 -11.72 5.98 7.23
C ASP A 248 -10.91 7.25 6.96
N ILE A 249 -11.61 8.37 6.87
CA ILE A 249 -10.99 9.69 6.90
C ILE A 249 -10.62 9.98 8.35
N VAL A 250 -9.32 10.08 8.62
CA VAL A 250 -8.81 10.50 9.93
C VAL A 250 -8.50 11.99 9.91
N THR A 251 -8.62 12.63 11.07
CA THR A 251 -8.34 14.05 11.25
C THR A 251 -7.25 14.23 12.29
N TYR A 252 -6.26 15.06 11.97
CA TYR A 252 -5.20 15.49 12.87
C TYR A 252 -5.23 17.01 12.99
N ILE A 253 -5.18 17.51 14.22
CA ILE A 253 -5.21 18.94 14.55
C ILE A 253 -3.90 19.29 15.23
N PHE A 254 -3.16 20.21 14.61
CA PHE A 254 -1.91 20.72 15.16
C PHE A 254 -2.02 22.22 15.42
N THR A 255 -1.60 22.64 16.61
CA THR A 255 -1.49 24.07 16.97
C THR A 255 -0.06 24.51 16.79
N ALA A 256 0.15 25.56 15.99
CA ALA A 256 1.48 26.08 15.71
C ALA A 256 1.91 27.09 16.79
N ASP A 257 3.05 26.84 17.43
CA ASP A 257 3.70 27.76 18.35
C ASP A 257 4.86 28.49 17.67
N PHE A 258 4.75 29.82 17.59
CA PHE A 258 5.81 30.71 17.11
C PHE A 258 6.51 31.46 18.25
N THR A 259 6.14 31.19 19.50
CA THR A 259 6.73 31.83 20.68
C THR A 259 8.02 31.16 21.16
N GLY A 260 8.34 29.98 20.63
CA GLY A 260 9.52 29.19 21.00
C GLY A 260 9.37 28.45 22.33
N ARG A 261 8.14 28.28 22.84
CA ARG A 261 7.87 27.61 24.11
C ARG A 261 7.63 26.11 23.94
N ALA A 262 6.99 25.71 22.83
CA ALA A 262 6.78 24.32 22.49
C ALA A 262 8.12 23.68 22.11
N ALA A 263 8.40 22.50 22.68
CA ALA A 263 9.49 21.67 22.22
C ALA A 263 9.03 20.85 21.01
N ASP A 264 9.90 20.66 20.02
CA ASP A 264 9.60 19.87 18.83
C ASP A 264 9.52 18.38 19.20
N PRO A 265 8.34 17.75 19.21
CA PRO A 265 8.19 16.39 19.69
C PRO A 265 8.94 15.37 18.82
N ALA A 266 9.20 15.70 17.55
CA ALA A 266 10.02 14.88 16.66
C ALA A 266 11.51 14.89 17.02
N LYS A 267 11.96 15.83 17.86
CA LYS A 267 13.37 16.00 18.28
C LYS A 267 13.61 15.62 19.74
N ILE A 268 12.57 15.37 20.52
CA ILE A 268 12.71 14.96 21.92
C ILE A 268 12.94 13.45 21.97
N PRO A 269 14.10 12.98 22.46
CA PRO A 269 14.32 11.55 22.69
C PRO A 269 13.26 11.05 23.66
N GLY A 270 12.51 10.00 23.29
CA GLY A 270 11.54 9.41 24.19
C GLY A 270 12.18 8.60 25.31
N GLY A 271 11.32 8.04 26.16
CA GLY A 271 11.72 7.06 27.16
C GLY A 271 11.83 5.64 26.59
N PRO A 272 12.06 4.64 27.45
CA PRO A 272 11.92 3.24 27.06
C PRO A 272 10.47 2.95 26.60
N PRO A 273 10.25 1.86 25.85
CA PRO A 273 8.91 1.37 25.57
C PRO A 273 8.08 1.21 26.85
N THR A 274 6.79 1.45 26.73
CA THR A 274 5.77 1.32 27.78
C THR A 274 4.64 0.39 27.35
N GLY A 275 4.65 -0.08 26.11
CA GLY A 275 3.66 -1.00 25.57
C GLY A 275 3.91 -1.32 24.10
N VAL A 276 3.27 -2.40 23.65
CA VAL A 276 3.17 -2.77 22.24
C VAL A 276 1.74 -3.22 21.95
N SER A 277 1.24 -2.88 20.77
CA SER A 277 -0.04 -3.35 20.26
C SER A 277 0.11 -3.88 18.83
N LEU A 278 -0.78 -4.76 18.41
CA LEU A 278 -0.81 -5.30 17.05
C LEU A 278 -2.01 -4.77 16.28
N ASP A 279 -1.86 -4.64 14.96
CA ASP A 279 -2.95 -4.20 14.08
C ASP A 279 -4.02 -5.27 13.84
N ARG A 280 -3.71 -6.53 14.17
CA ARG A 280 -4.65 -7.65 14.19
C ARG A 280 -4.40 -8.52 15.41
N ASN A 281 -5.50 -9.00 15.98
CA ASN A 281 -5.51 -10.04 17.01
C ASN A 281 -5.87 -11.42 16.43
N THR A 282 -6.42 -11.48 15.21
CA THR A 282 -6.73 -12.73 14.51
C THR A 282 -6.55 -12.56 13.00
N ILE A 283 -5.98 -13.59 12.37
CA ILE A 283 -5.75 -13.70 10.92
C ILE A 283 -6.23 -15.08 10.46
N ASP A 284 -7.12 -15.11 9.47
CA ASP A 284 -7.59 -16.35 8.83
C ASP A 284 -7.09 -16.39 7.38
N LEU A 285 -6.20 -17.32 7.06
CA LEU A 285 -5.64 -17.46 5.73
C LEU A 285 -5.64 -18.90 5.23
N LYS A 286 -5.65 -19.05 3.91
CA LYS A 286 -5.35 -20.32 3.26
C LYS A 286 -3.87 -20.66 3.44
N ILE A 287 -3.55 -21.94 3.36
CA ILE A 287 -2.16 -22.40 3.28
C ILE A 287 -1.44 -21.71 2.11
N GLY A 288 -0.22 -21.22 2.37
CA GLY A 288 0.58 -20.39 1.46
C GLY A 288 0.19 -18.91 1.46
N GLY A 289 -0.90 -18.53 2.14
CA GLY A 289 -1.28 -17.14 2.34
C GLY A 289 -0.29 -16.42 3.26
N THR A 290 -0.04 -15.15 2.96
CA THR A 290 0.80 -14.29 3.78
C THR A 290 0.03 -13.08 4.25
N PHE A 291 0.41 -12.57 5.42
CA PHE A 291 -0.06 -11.30 5.95
C PHE A 291 1.09 -10.65 6.68
N GLN A 292 1.47 -9.44 6.28
CA GLN A 292 2.33 -8.65 7.12
C GLN A 292 1.55 -8.31 8.38
N LEU A 293 2.08 -8.56 9.57
CA LEU A 293 1.57 -8.08 10.85
C LEU A 293 2.40 -6.87 11.28
N ALA A 294 1.79 -5.89 11.95
CA ALA A 294 2.45 -4.67 12.39
C ALA A 294 2.28 -4.47 13.89
N ALA A 295 3.38 -4.07 14.52
CA ALA A 295 3.43 -3.73 15.92
C ALA A 295 3.60 -2.22 16.09
N ASP A 296 2.82 -1.62 16.98
CA ASP A 296 2.94 -0.21 17.36
C ASP A 296 3.47 -0.12 18.80
N VAL A 297 4.61 0.54 18.96
CA VAL A 297 5.32 0.69 20.25
C VAL A 297 5.00 2.04 20.86
N ALA A 298 4.59 2.03 22.12
CA ALA A 298 4.32 3.23 22.90
C ALA A 298 5.52 3.59 23.82
N PRO A 299 5.79 4.88 24.08
CA PRO A 299 5.21 6.03 23.38
C PRO A 299 5.70 6.13 21.92
N TYR A 300 5.06 6.97 21.12
CA TYR A 300 5.41 7.16 19.70
C TYR A 300 6.89 7.53 19.45
N ASN A 301 7.55 8.14 20.44
CA ASN A 301 8.97 8.53 20.38
C ASN A 301 9.92 7.61 21.17
N ALA A 302 9.51 6.38 21.55
CA ALA A 302 10.35 5.43 22.29
C ALA A 302 11.72 5.17 21.60
N ILE A 303 12.79 5.05 22.40
CA ILE A 303 14.19 4.96 21.91
C ILE A 303 14.62 3.59 21.37
N ASP A 304 13.93 2.51 21.77
CA ASP A 304 14.17 1.15 21.28
C ASP A 304 12.82 0.53 20.88
N ARG A 305 12.48 0.66 19.60
CA ARG A 305 11.21 0.16 19.05
C ARG A 305 11.39 -1.21 18.38
N ASP A 306 12.52 -1.89 18.60
CA ASP A 306 12.78 -3.20 18.01
C ASP A 306 11.80 -4.23 18.56
N ILE A 307 11.25 -5.04 17.64
CA ILE A 307 10.32 -6.12 17.96
C ILE A 307 10.96 -7.46 17.67
N ILE A 308 10.85 -8.36 18.64
CA ILE A 308 11.17 -9.78 18.50
C ILE A 308 9.86 -10.50 18.19
N TRP A 309 9.82 -11.18 17.05
CA TRP A 309 8.68 -11.97 16.61
C TRP A 309 8.90 -13.46 16.90
N SER A 310 7.84 -14.16 17.31
CA SER A 310 7.85 -15.61 17.47
C SER A 310 6.50 -16.23 17.11
N SER A 311 6.52 -17.53 16.81
CA SER A 311 5.32 -18.35 16.57
C SER A 311 5.27 -19.49 17.57
N SER A 312 4.07 -19.81 18.07
CA SER A 312 3.84 -20.97 18.94
C SER A 312 3.91 -22.31 18.21
N ASP A 313 3.59 -22.35 16.90
CA ASP A 313 3.74 -23.54 16.04
C ASP A 313 4.11 -23.14 14.60
N THR A 314 5.39 -23.31 14.26
CA THR A 314 5.92 -23.00 12.94
C THR A 314 5.45 -23.92 11.82
N ARG A 315 4.81 -25.05 12.15
CA ARG A 315 4.18 -25.94 11.16
C ARG A 315 2.81 -25.42 10.70
N VAL A 316 2.19 -24.54 11.49
CA VAL A 316 0.94 -23.87 11.13
C VAL A 316 1.24 -22.50 10.52
N ALA A 317 2.02 -21.67 11.21
CA ALA A 317 2.40 -20.35 10.71
C ALA A 317 3.81 -19.94 11.15
N THR A 318 4.58 -19.36 10.24
CA THR A 318 5.86 -18.71 10.52
C THR A 318 5.71 -17.19 10.50
N VAL A 319 6.63 -16.49 11.17
CA VAL A 319 6.73 -15.03 11.13
C VAL A 319 8.20 -14.65 10.97
N ASP A 320 8.50 -13.72 10.07
CA ASP A 320 9.88 -13.21 9.91
C ASP A 320 10.21 -12.07 10.89
N ASN A 321 11.45 -11.58 10.86
CA ASN A 321 11.89 -10.49 11.73
C ASN A 321 11.24 -9.13 11.43
N LYS A 322 10.49 -9.02 10.34
CA LYS A 322 9.73 -7.83 9.97
C LYS A 322 8.25 -7.98 10.31
N GLY A 323 7.80 -9.16 10.75
CA GLY A 323 6.40 -9.45 11.05
C GLY A 323 5.62 -10.04 9.86
N LEU A 324 6.26 -10.49 8.78
CA LEU A 324 5.57 -11.17 7.68
C LEU A 324 5.16 -12.58 8.13
N VAL A 325 3.87 -12.76 8.36
CA VAL A 325 3.27 -14.05 8.71
C VAL A 325 3.01 -14.85 7.44
N THR A 326 3.41 -16.12 7.44
CA THR A 326 3.14 -17.07 6.35
C THR A 326 2.45 -18.31 6.91
N VAL A 327 1.28 -18.67 6.38
CA VAL A 327 0.59 -19.90 6.76
C VAL A 327 1.19 -21.09 6.03
N ILE A 328 1.72 -22.04 6.81
CA ILE A 328 2.41 -23.23 6.32
C ILE A 328 1.48 -24.45 6.30
N GLY A 329 0.57 -24.56 7.27
CA GLY A 329 -0.26 -25.75 7.45
C GLY A 329 -1.57 -25.45 8.14
N PRO A 330 -2.48 -26.44 8.20
CA PRO A 330 -3.75 -26.28 8.88
C PRO A 330 -3.58 -26.27 10.40
N GLY A 331 -4.42 -25.51 11.09
CA GLY A 331 -4.43 -25.42 12.56
C GLY A 331 -4.40 -23.98 13.05
N GLU A 332 -4.11 -23.80 14.33
CA GLU A 332 -3.98 -22.50 14.99
C GLU A 332 -2.53 -22.32 15.47
N ALA A 333 -1.96 -21.13 15.25
CA ALA A 333 -0.71 -20.69 15.86
C ALA A 333 -0.86 -19.28 16.42
N ILE A 334 -0.20 -19.00 17.54
CA ILE A 334 -0.14 -17.68 18.14
C ILE A 334 1.18 -17.04 17.72
N ILE A 335 1.08 -15.91 17.01
CA ILE A 335 2.20 -15.04 16.71
C ILE A 335 2.34 -14.02 17.84
N THR A 336 3.54 -13.88 18.39
CA THR A 336 3.85 -12.93 19.48
C THR A 336 4.81 -11.86 18.98
N ALA A 337 4.46 -10.60 19.19
CA ALA A 337 5.37 -9.46 19.12
C ALA A 337 5.82 -9.11 20.53
N LYS A 338 7.13 -9.02 20.74
CA LYS A 338 7.72 -8.64 22.01
C LYS A 338 8.66 -7.46 21.81
N THR A 339 8.55 -6.40 22.61
CA THR A 339 9.54 -5.31 22.60
C THR A 339 10.87 -5.83 23.12
N LYS A 340 11.95 -5.49 22.44
CA LYS A 340 13.31 -5.86 22.87
C LYS A 340 13.66 -5.23 24.21
N ALA A 341 13.25 -3.97 24.41
CA ALA A 341 13.34 -3.26 25.69
C ALA A 341 11.98 -3.29 26.41
N GLY A 342 12.00 -3.58 27.72
CA GLY A 342 10.80 -3.55 28.58
C GLY A 342 9.90 -4.78 28.53
N ASP A 343 10.19 -5.75 27.66
CA ASP A 343 9.51 -7.06 27.59
C ASP A 343 7.98 -7.02 27.39
N TYR A 344 7.42 -5.92 26.86
CA TYR A 344 5.99 -5.83 26.57
C TYR A 344 5.62 -6.77 25.42
N THR A 345 4.43 -7.37 25.49
CA THR A 345 3.97 -8.35 24.49
C THR A 345 2.60 -8.03 23.96
N ALA A 346 2.37 -8.40 22.70
CA ALA A 346 1.07 -8.45 22.06
C ALA A 346 1.00 -9.69 21.16
N THR A 347 -0.19 -10.26 21.00
CA THR A 347 -0.39 -11.54 20.31
C THR A 347 -1.45 -11.48 19.22
N CYS A 348 -1.28 -12.31 18.20
CA CYS A 348 -2.25 -12.52 17.13
C CYS A 348 -2.44 -14.02 16.90
N ILE A 349 -3.69 -14.45 16.86
CA ILE A 349 -4.07 -15.82 16.50
C ILE A 349 -4.04 -15.95 14.98
N VAL A 350 -3.43 -17.02 14.46
CA VAL A 350 -3.35 -17.30 13.03
C VAL A 350 -3.96 -18.67 12.77
N ASN A 351 -5.04 -18.69 11.99
CA ASN A 351 -5.74 -19.90 11.60
C ASN A 351 -5.40 -20.28 10.15
N GLY A 352 -4.71 -21.41 9.99
CA GLY A 352 -4.53 -22.06 8.70
C GLY A 352 -5.71 -22.98 8.42
N SER A 353 -6.49 -22.68 7.37
CA SER A 353 -7.60 -23.55 6.98
C SER A 353 -7.23 -24.47 5.80
N ASN A 354 -7.66 -25.74 5.88
CA ASN A 354 -7.53 -26.73 4.80
C ASN A 354 -8.53 -26.51 3.65
N ARG A 355 -9.36 -25.46 3.69
CA ARG A 355 -10.45 -25.27 2.74
C ARG A 355 -9.90 -24.87 1.37
N LYS A 356 -9.68 -25.87 0.51
CA LYS A 356 -9.89 -25.72 -0.93
C LYS A 356 -11.39 -25.80 -1.19
N ASP A 357 -12.14 -24.71 -1.09
CA ASP A 357 -13.19 -24.37 -2.07
C ASP A 357 -13.94 -23.07 -1.75
N GLY A 358 -14.55 -22.51 -2.81
CA GLY A 358 -15.58 -21.48 -2.69
C GLY A 358 -16.77 -21.94 -1.86
N GLY A 359 -17.29 -21.02 -1.03
CA GLY A 359 -18.62 -21.12 -0.41
C GLY A 359 -18.71 -22.08 0.79
N GLN A 360 -18.60 -21.54 2.01
CA GLN A 360 -19.74 -21.33 2.91
C GLN A 360 -19.24 -20.80 4.26
N ASN A 361 -19.91 -19.74 4.71
CA ASN A 361 -19.70 -19.02 5.95
C ASN A 361 -20.23 -19.84 7.12
N THR A 362 -19.38 -20.15 8.09
CA THR A 362 -19.84 -20.50 9.44
C THR A 362 -19.29 -19.42 10.37
N LEU A 363 -20.12 -18.38 10.59
CA LEU A 363 -19.97 -17.47 11.72
C LEU A 363 -20.09 -18.31 13.00
N LEU A 364 -19.04 -18.36 13.81
CA LEU A 364 -19.17 -18.77 15.20
C LEU A 364 -19.57 -17.53 16.00
N ALA A 365 -20.84 -17.51 16.38
CA ALA A 365 -21.42 -16.54 17.28
C ALA A 365 -20.73 -16.59 18.65
N ALA A 366 -20.52 -15.41 19.23
CA ALA A 366 -20.16 -15.23 20.63
C ALA A 366 -21.22 -15.91 21.51
N GLY A 367 -20.78 -16.94 22.24
CA GLY A 367 -21.55 -17.61 23.28
C GLY A 367 -21.03 -17.18 24.64
N SER A 368 -21.90 -16.50 25.37
CA SER A 368 -21.81 -16.21 26.80
C SER A 368 -21.42 -17.43 27.63
N ASP A 369 -20.51 -17.25 28.59
CA ASP A 369 -20.62 -17.86 29.92
C ASP A 369 -19.77 -17.08 30.93
N SER A 370 -20.45 -16.49 31.92
CA SER A 370 -19.88 -16.19 33.24
C SER A 370 -20.01 -17.45 34.11
N PRO A 371 -19.13 -17.64 35.10
CA PRO A 371 -19.63 -17.36 36.45
C PRO A 371 -18.58 -16.79 37.42
N GLY A 372 -19.07 -16.08 38.44
CA GLY A 372 -18.51 -16.20 39.80
C GLY A 372 -17.96 -14.92 40.43
N ASN A 373 -18.81 -14.29 41.26
CA ASN A 373 -18.49 -13.21 42.20
C ASN A 373 -17.31 -13.50 43.14
N GLY A 374 -16.50 -12.46 43.37
CA GLY A 374 -15.65 -12.29 44.56
C GLY A 374 -15.40 -10.79 44.75
N ALA A 375 -15.93 -10.21 45.83
CA ALA A 375 -16.03 -8.79 46.08
C ALA A 375 -14.81 -8.20 46.82
N LEU A 376 -14.74 -6.85 46.79
CA LEU A 376 -13.95 -5.93 47.65
C LEU A 376 -12.46 -5.83 47.21
N GLU A 377 -11.87 -4.66 46.94
CA GLU A 377 -11.79 -3.47 47.79
C GLU A 377 -11.29 -2.27 46.96
N ALA A 378 -11.76 -1.07 47.30
CA ALA A 378 -11.31 0.22 46.78
C ALA A 378 -10.25 0.81 47.73
N LEU A 379 -9.13 1.31 47.19
CA LEU A 379 -8.16 2.20 47.87
C LEU A 379 -7.52 3.08 46.78
N GLU A 380 -7.99 4.31 46.57
CA GLU A 380 -7.47 5.57 47.13
C GLU A 380 -6.02 5.93 46.72
N GLU A 381 -5.90 6.96 45.85
CA GLU A 381 -4.70 7.80 45.71
C GLU A 381 -4.44 8.57 47.02
N PRO A 382 -3.17 8.89 47.35
CA PRO A 382 -2.78 10.32 47.38
C PRO A 382 -1.26 10.55 47.20
N PRO A 383 -0.71 11.78 47.40
CA PRO A 383 -0.97 13.01 46.66
C PRO A 383 0.32 13.66 46.13
N ALA A 384 0.16 14.75 45.37
CA ALA A 384 1.22 15.70 45.04
C ALA A 384 1.73 16.48 46.26
N GLN A 385 3.01 16.86 46.25
CA GLN A 385 3.50 18.01 47.02
C GLN A 385 4.55 18.81 46.25
N LYS A 386 4.25 20.11 46.10
CA LYS A 386 5.18 21.21 45.81
C LYS A 386 5.95 21.58 47.08
N ASP A 387 7.15 22.11 46.91
CA ASP A 387 7.74 23.28 47.62
C ASP A 387 9.13 23.47 46.96
N ASP A 388 9.33 24.43 46.05
CA ASP A 388 9.58 25.86 46.23
C ASP A 388 10.98 26.19 46.80
N VAL A 389 11.54 27.25 46.21
CA VAL A 389 12.46 28.24 46.79
C VAL A 389 13.96 28.23 46.38
N ARG A 390 14.31 29.39 45.77
CA ARG A 390 15.58 30.18 45.81
C ARG A 390 16.65 30.00 44.72
N ASN A 391 16.59 30.92 43.75
CA ASN A 391 17.74 31.62 43.13
C ASN A 391 18.35 32.62 44.16
N PRO A 392 19.58 33.19 44.04
CA PRO A 392 19.97 34.02 42.88
C PRO A 392 21.51 34.12 42.53
N ALA A 393 21.75 34.95 41.49
CA ALA A 393 22.96 35.72 41.12
C ALA A 393 24.02 35.00 40.25
N GLU A 394 24.13 35.31 38.96
CA GLU A 394 24.71 36.49 38.27
C GLU A 394 26.25 36.54 38.22
N LYS A 395 26.76 36.65 36.97
CA LYS A 395 28.00 37.27 36.45
C LYS A 395 28.78 36.33 35.50
N ASP A 396 29.38 36.75 34.40
CA ASP A 396 29.40 37.96 33.56
C ASP A 396 30.48 37.66 32.48
N VAL A 397 30.35 38.24 31.27
CA VAL A 397 31.40 38.49 30.23
C VAL A 397 32.26 37.33 29.67
N ALA A 398 32.76 37.28 28.43
CA ALA A 398 32.89 38.23 27.31
C ALA A 398 33.13 37.45 25.99
N ALA A 399 32.89 38.14 24.88
CA ALA A 399 33.19 37.77 23.51
C ALA A 399 34.69 37.56 23.21
N LEU A 400 35.00 36.80 22.14
CA LEU A 400 35.85 37.31 21.05
C LEU A 400 35.79 36.44 19.79
N ASP A 401 35.82 37.19 18.71
CA ASP A 401 35.70 36.93 17.29
C ASP A 401 36.95 36.24 16.70
N THR A 402 36.79 35.53 15.58
CA THR A 402 37.67 35.65 14.40
C THR A 402 37.23 34.72 13.26
N ALA A 403 36.97 35.36 12.11
CA ALA A 403 36.69 34.79 10.80
C ALA A 403 37.90 34.04 10.19
N ALA A 404 37.64 33.12 9.24
CA ALA A 404 37.82 33.37 7.79
C ALA A 404 38.03 32.10 6.94
N LEU A 405 37.33 32.08 5.78
CA LEU A 405 37.70 31.50 4.46
C LEU A 405 37.82 29.95 4.36
N SER A 406 37.49 29.25 3.28
CA SER A 406 36.81 29.46 1.99
C SER A 406 36.92 28.10 1.26
N SER A 407 35.86 27.59 0.63
CA SER A 407 35.93 27.12 -0.76
C SER A 407 34.57 26.64 -1.27
N LYS A 408 34.16 27.27 -2.38
CA LYS A 408 32.95 27.03 -3.18
C LYS A 408 33.17 25.87 -4.16
N ALA A 409 32.12 25.12 -4.43
CA ALA A 409 31.87 24.34 -5.65
C ALA A 409 30.34 24.29 -5.90
N PRO A 410 29.87 24.08 -7.15
CA PRO A 410 28.96 25.00 -7.85
C PRO A 410 27.46 24.80 -7.59
N GLU A 411 26.74 25.92 -7.63
CA GLU A 411 25.28 26.00 -7.71
C GLU A 411 24.79 25.46 -9.06
N VAL A 412 23.95 24.42 -9.01
CA VAL A 412 23.01 24.11 -10.10
C VAL A 412 21.73 24.86 -9.78
N SER A 413 21.38 25.82 -10.64
CA SER A 413 20.13 26.57 -10.56
C SER A 413 18.95 25.62 -10.76
N GLY A 414 18.34 25.17 -9.65
CA GLY A 414 17.00 24.59 -9.66
C GLY A 414 15.98 25.72 -9.68
N GLU A 415 15.07 25.73 -10.65
CA GLU A 415 13.82 26.47 -10.51
C GLU A 415 13.10 26.05 -9.22
N PRO A 416 12.38 26.98 -8.56
CA PRO A 416 11.65 26.64 -7.35
C PRO A 416 10.62 25.54 -7.67
N PRO A 417 10.43 24.55 -6.77
CA PRO A 417 9.42 23.52 -6.97
C PRO A 417 8.03 24.16 -7.03
N ALA A 418 7.18 23.62 -7.91
CA ALA A 418 5.80 24.04 -8.04
C ALA A 418 5.08 24.09 -6.66
N THR A 419 4.46 25.24 -6.38
CA THR A 419 3.64 25.56 -5.20
C THR A 419 2.46 24.60 -5.08
N GLU A 420 1.92 24.40 -3.87
CA GLU A 420 0.77 23.51 -3.62
C GLU A 420 -0.46 23.88 -4.50
N ASP A 421 -0.58 25.14 -4.92
CA ASP A 421 -1.63 25.66 -5.81
C ASP A 421 -1.43 25.33 -7.31
N GLU A 422 -0.22 24.95 -7.74
CA GLU A 422 0.09 24.57 -9.13
C GLU A 422 -0.27 23.10 -9.45
N TRP A 423 -0.77 22.36 -8.46
CA TRP A 423 -1.23 20.98 -8.60
C TRP A 423 -2.72 21.00 -8.87
N GLN A 424 -3.13 21.34 -10.10
CA GLN A 424 -4.53 21.25 -10.47
C GLN A 424 -4.96 19.78 -10.57
N TYR A 425 -5.85 19.38 -9.68
CA TYR A 425 -6.50 18.07 -9.69
C TYR A 425 -7.88 18.17 -10.33
N LEU A 426 -8.42 17.07 -10.84
CA LEU A 426 -9.68 17.02 -11.62
C LEU A 426 -10.92 17.56 -10.89
N ALA A 427 -10.85 17.88 -9.61
CA ALA A 427 -11.93 18.50 -8.87
C ALA A 427 -11.52 19.90 -8.40
N GLU A 428 -12.22 20.93 -8.88
CA GLU A 428 -12.19 22.20 -8.17
C GLU A 428 -12.74 21.97 -6.75
N LYS A 429 -12.21 22.70 -5.78
CA LYS A 429 -12.55 22.60 -4.34
C LYS A 429 -14.06 22.53 -4.04
N LYS A 430 -14.88 23.12 -4.92
CA LYS A 430 -16.35 23.14 -4.84
C LYS A 430 -17.02 21.81 -5.25
N ASP A 431 -16.38 21.01 -6.10
CA ASP A 431 -16.94 19.77 -6.65
C ASP A 431 -16.74 18.57 -5.71
N MET A 432 -15.82 18.68 -4.73
CA MET A 432 -15.60 17.67 -3.68
C MET A 432 -16.76 17.57 -2.68
N ALA A 433 -17.59 18.62 -2.55
CA ALA A 433 -18.72 18.64 -1.60
C ALA A 433 -20.01 17.99 -2.16
N ALA A 434 -20.08 17.72 -3.47
CA ALA A 434 -21.34 17.36 -4.13
C ALA A 434 -21.66 15.85 -4.17
N ASN A 435 -20.73 14.98 -3.77
CA ASN A 435 -20.84 13.54 -4.05
C ASN A 435 -21.46 12.68 -2.91
N THR A 436 -21.99 13.30 -1.85
CA THR A 436 -22.51 12.60 -0.67
C THR A 436 -24.04 12.42 -0.67
N ALA A 437 -24.75 12.71 -1.76
CA ALA A 437 -26.21 12.61 -1.79
C ALA A 437 -26.74 12.07 -3.12
N ALA A 438 -26.77 10.74 -3.28
CA ALA A 438 -27.80 10.03 -4.06
C ALA A 438 -27.66 8.50 -3.91
N ASN A 439 -28.57 7.87 -3.17
CA ASN A 439 -29.45 6.79 -3.65
C ASN A 439 -30.03 5.97 -2.49
N SER A 440 -31.21 6.38 -2.02
CA SER A 440 -32.18 5.47 -1.41
C SER A 440 -33.22 5.10 -2.47
N VAL A 441 -33.26 3.84 -2.90
CA VAL A 441 -34.41 3.29 -3.63
C VAL A 441 -34.78 1.96 -3.00
N SER A 442 -36.04 1.91 -2.55
CA SER A 442 -36.73 0.79 -1.93
C SER A 442 -37.01 -0.34 -2.93
N ALA A 443 -36.74 -1.59 -2.52
CA ALA A 443 -37.16 -2.80 -3.22
C ALA A 443 -38.52 -3.31 -2.70
N GLY A 444 -39.37 -3.77 -3.62
CA GLY A 444 -40.56 -4.58 -3.34
C GLY A 444 -40.41 -6.00 -3.93
N PRO A 445 -41.07 -7.03 -3.37
CA PRO A 445 -40.66 -8.43 -3.55
C PRO A 445 -41.49 -9.20 -4.61
N GLY A 446 -40.87 -10.22 -5.20
CA GLY A 446 -41.53 -11.25 -6.01
C GLY A 446 -40.63 -12.48 -6.19
N GLN A 447 -40.99 -13.58 -5.55
CA GLN A 447 -40.32 -14.89 -5.53
C GLN A 447 -41.15 -15.91 -6.39
N PRO A 448 -40.81 -17.21 -6.45
CA PRO A 448 -39.94 -17.89 -7.43
C PRO A 448 -40.67 -18.99 -8.25
N ASP A 449 -39.93 -19.69 -9.11
CA ASP A 449 -40.02 -21.14 -9.40
C ASP A 449 -38.88 -21.47 -10.40
N GLY A 450 -38.11 -22.54 -10.40
CA GLY A 450 -38.19 -23.86 -9.78
C GLY A 450 -37.72 -24.88 -10.83
N ARG A 451 -36.58 -25.57 -10.61
CA ARG A 451 -36.34 -27.01 -10.89
C ARG A 451 -34.84 -27.42 -10.89
N SER A 452 -34.60 -28.48 -10.12
CA SER A 452 -33.59 -29.56 -10.22
C SER A 452 -32.85 -29.67 -11.55
N GLY A 453 -31.55 -29.94 -11.65
CA GLY A 453 -30.68 -30.74 -10.80
C GLY A 453 -30.09 -31.86 -11.67
N GLN A 454 -28.76 -32.02 -11.71
CA GLN A 454 -28.08 -33.30 -11.97
C GLN A 454 -26.56 -33.15 -11.81
N ILE A 455 -25.99 -34.05 -11.02
CA ILE A 455 -24.56 -34.32 -10.87
C ILE A 455 -24.24 -35.47 -11.83
N PHE A 456 -23.17 -35.35 -12.62
CA PHE A 456 -22.49 -36.51 -13.22
C PHE A 456 -20.97 -36.30 -13.29
N GLU A 457 -20.25 -37.36 -12.94
CA GLU A 457 -18.80 -37.51 -12.89
C GLU A 457 -18.12 -37.31 -14.25
N MET A 458 -16.88 -36.80 -14.23
CA MET A 458 -15.98 -36.83 -15.38
C MET A 458 -14.80 -37.78 -15.13
N SER A 459 -14.68 -38.75 -16.04
CA SER A 459 -13.59 -39.71 -16.17
C SER A 459 -12.31 -39.04 -16.67
N THR A 460 -11.17 -39.45 -16.10
CA THR A 460 -9.82 -39.03 -16.49
C THR A 460 -9.34 -39.83 -17.71
N GLY A 461 -9.30 -39.17 -18.87
CA GLY A 461 -8.51 -39.60 -20.03
C GLY A 461 -7.17 -38.86 -20.04
N ALA A 462 -6.10 -39.56 -19.71
CA ALA A 462 -4.74 -39.03 -19.63
C ALA A 462 -4.12 -38.81 -21.02
N VAL A 463 -3.45 -37.67 -21.21
CA VAL A 463 -2.30 -37.53 -22.11
C VAL A 463 -1.14 -37.01 -21.28
N THR A 464 -0.16 -37.88 -21.06
CA THR A 464 1.09 -37.61 -20.35
C THR A 464 2.04 -36.86 -21.29
N LEU A 465 2.47 -35.65 -20.92
CA LEU A 465 3.62 -34.99 -21.53
C LEU A 465 4.80 -35.04 -20.55
N GLN A 466 5.87 -35.67 -21.02
CA GLN A 466 7.11 -35.98 -20.32
C GLN A 466 7.88 -34.73 -19.86
N LEU A 467 8.00 -34.56 -18.54
CA LEU A 467 8.97 -33.70 -17.86
C LEU A 467 10.38 -34.30 -17.99
N GLN A 468 11.13 -33.97 -19.05
CA GLN A 468 12.55 -34.34 -19.10
C GLN A 468 13.46 -33.38 -19.91
N LYS A 469 13.07 -32.12 -20.14
CA LYS A 469 13.91 -31.16 -20.92
C LYS A 469 14.32 -29.86 -20.22
N GLU A 470 13.96 -29.65 -18.94
CA GLU A 470 14.26 -28.39 -18.24
C GLU A 470 15.53 -28.39 -17.38
N GLN A 471 16.22 -29.51 -17.24
CA GLN A 471 17.40 -29.58 -16.36
C GLN A 471 18.66 -28.96 -16.98
N ASN A 472 18.75 -28.89 -18.32
CA ASN A 472 19.92 -28.32 -19.00
C ASN A 472 19.88 -26.79 -19.15
N SER A 473 18.72 -26.14 -19.03
CA SER A 473 18.64 -24.67 -19.12
C SER A 473 19.04 -24.00 -17.80
N LEU A 474 18.69 -24.59 -16.65
CA LEU A 474 19.06 -24.06 -15.33
C LEU A 474 20.58 -24.01 -15.12
N ASP A 475 21.32 -25.04 -15.55
CA ASP A 475 22.77 -25.06 -15.39
C ASP A 475 23.49 -24.00 -16.23
N ILE A 476 22.95 -23.65 -17.40
CA ILE A 476 23.49 -22.59 -18.26
C ILE A 476 23.22 -21.21 -17.64
N TYR A 477 22.02 -20.97 -17.11
CA TYR A 477 21.70 -19.71 -16.42
C TYR A 477 22.53 -19.54 -15.14
N ALA A 478 22.71 -20.62 -14.36
CA ALA A 478 23.55 -20.60 -13.16
C ALA A 478 25.03 -20.32 -13.50
N ALA A 479 25.56 -20.91 -14.57
CA ALA A 479 26.94 -20.66 -15.01
C ALA A 479 27.15 -19.23 -15.53
N VAL A 480 26.17 -18.65 -16.23
CA VAL A 480 26.23 -17.27 -16.72
C VAL A 480 26.15 -16.28 -15.56
N ILE A 481 25.29 -16.52 -14.56
CA ILE A 481 25.21 -15.70 -13.35
C ILE A 481 26.53 -15.79 -12.54
N PHE A 482 27.11 -16.98 -12.41
CA PHE A 482 28.41 -17.16 -11.74
C PHE A 482 29.54 -16.42 -12.47
N LEU A 483 29.56 -16.46 -13.81
CA LEU A 483 30.55 -15.75 -14.61
C LEU A 483 30.42 -14.23 -14.48
N ILE A 484 29.20 -13.70 -14.43
CA ILE A 484 28.92 -12.27 -14.20
C ILE A 484 29.35 -11.84 -12.78
N LEU A 485 29.10 -12.67 -11.77
CA LEU A 485 29.53 -12.40 -10.39
C LEU A 485 31.06 -12.50 -10.22
N PHE A 486 31.70 -13.38 -10.98
CA PHE A 486 33.16 -13.52 -10.98
C PHE A 486 33.85 -12.35 -11.70
N LEU A 487 33.30 -11.90 -12.84
CA LEU A 487 33.85 -10.78 -13.62
C LEU A 487 33.56 -9.40 -13.01
N SER A 488 32.50 -9.26 -12.19
CA SER A 488 32.17 -8.02 -11.47
C SER A 488 32.97 -7.79 -10.18
N GLY A 489 33.90 -8.70 -9.84
CA GLY A 489 34.77 -8.57 -8.66
C GLY A 489 34.05 -8.74 -7.31
N ALA A 490 32.78 -9.13 -7.30
CA ALA A 490 31.96 -9.32 -6.10
C ALA A 490 32.53 -10.41 -5.16
N GLY A 491 33.22 -11.42 -5.71
CA GLY A 491 33.90 -12.46 -4.92
C GLY A 491 35.00 -11.92 -4.00
N ARG A 492 35.67 -10.83 -4.39
CA ARG A 492 36.70 -10.17 -3.56
C ARG A 492 36.09 -9.41 -2.38
N ARG A 493 34.92 -8.79 -2.57
CA ARG A 493 34.19 -8.09 -1.51
C ARG A 493 33.59 -9.04 -0.47
N TYR A 494 33.17 -10.24 -0.87
CA TYR A 494 32.67 -11.26 0.06
C TYR A 494 33.78 -11.86 0.95
N THR A 495 35.00 -11.99 0.42
CA THR A 495 36.16 -12.44 1.20
C THR A 495 36.71 -11.38 2.16
N GLU A 496 36.47 -10.10 1.90
CA GLU A 496 36.77 -9.02 2.85
C GLU A 496 35.69 -8.90 3.94
N TYR A 497 34.41 -9.00 3.58
CA TYR A 497 33.30 -9.00 4.54
C TYR A 497 33.40 -10.15 5.57
N THR A 498 33.76 -11.35 5.13
CA THR A 498 33.93 -12.52 6.02
C THR A 498 35.14 -12.40 6.95
N LYS A 499 36.13 -11.54 6.63
CA LYS A 499 37.25 -11.23 7.53
C LYS A 499 36.93 -10.16 8.57
N GLU A 500 36.00 -9.24 8.27
CA GLU A 500 35.53 -8.22 9.22
C GLU A 500 34.53 -8.78 10.24
N VAL A 501 33.68 -9.74 9.86
CA VAL A 501 32.72 -10.38 10.78
C VAL A 501 33.38 -11.37 11.76
N ALA A 502 34.65 -11.71 11.55
CA ALA A 502 35.44 -12.62 12.40
C ALA A 502 36.38 -11.91 13.39
N ARG A 503 36.26 -10.59 13.57
CA ARG A 503 36.88 -9.79 14.64
C ARG A 503 35.81 -9.12 15.47
#